data_AF-A0A6J6ZAW9-F1
#
_entry.id   AF-A0A6J6ZAW9-F1
#
_cell.length_a   1.000
_cell.length_b   1.000
_cell.length_c   1.000
_cell.angle_alpha   90.00
_cell.angle_beta   90.00
_cell.angle_gamma   90.00
#
_symmetry.space_group_name_H-M   'P 1'
#
loop_
_entity.id
_entity.type
_entity.pdbx_description
1 polymer ?
#
loop_
_entity_poly.entity_id
_entity_poly.type
_entity_poly.pdbx_seq_one_letter_code
_entity_poly.pdbx_strand_id
1 'polypeptide(L)' 'MGNPTPSESEIGKRVSIRLHDPQGGFRDLLGTLEEVDAVRKKDGTLAKFDPSSIFVWKVVIEK' A
#
# COMPACT_ATOMS: atom_id res chain seq x y z
N MET A 1 -3.52 -18.59 -5.90
CA MET A 1 -4.13 -17.36 -5.36
C MET A 1 -3.07 -16.28 -5.49
N GLY A 2 -3.24 -15.30 -6.39
CA GLY A 2 -2.26 -14.23 -6.55
C GLY A 2 -2.26 -13.30 -5.34
N ASN A 3 -1.09 -12.79 -4.95
CA ASN A 3 -1.03 -11.70 -3.98
C ASN A 3 -1.86 -10.52 -4.51
N PRO A 4 -2.57 -9.78 -3.65
CA PRO A 4 -3.36 -8.67 -4.13
C PRO A 4 -2.41 -7.55 -4.58
N THR A 5 -2.42 -7.26 -5.87
CA THR A 5 -1.52 -6.27 -6.49
C THR A 5 -2.21 -4.93 -6.68
N PRO A 6 -1.50 -3.81 -6.46
CA PRO A 6 -1.95 -2.48 -6.85
C PRO A 6 -2.26 -2.42 -8.35
N SER A 7 -3.32 -1.69 -8.71
CA SER A 7 -3.63 -1.33 -10.10
C SER A 7 -3.44 0.17 -10.32
N GLU A 8 -3.06 0.57 -11.54
CA GLU A 8 -2.99 1.99 -11.95
C GLU A 8 -4.34 2.70 -11.76
N SER A 9 -5.46 1.97 -11.85
CA SER A 9 -6.81 2.52 -11.59
C SER A 9 -7.10 2.82 -10.11
N GLU A 10 -6.17 2.49 -9.21
CA GLU A 10 -6.24 2.80 -7.77
C GLU A 10 -5.35 3.98 -7.38
N ILE A 11 -4.55 4.53 -8.31
CA ILE A 11 -3.77 5.75 -8.07
C ILE A 11 -4.73 6.90 -7.71
N GLY A 12 -4.34 7.70 -6.72
CA GLY A 12 -5.13 8.76 -6.10
C GLY A 12 -6.13 8.27 -5.05
N LYS A 13 -6.33 6.95 -4.89
CA LYS A 13 -7.21 6.42 -3.84
C LYS A 13 -6.46 6.23 -2.54
N ARG A 14 -7.19 6.34 -1.43
CA ARG A 14 -6.67 6.00 -0.11
C ARG A 14 -6.59 4.48 0.04
N VAL A 15 -5.43 3.98 0.45
CA VAL A 15 -5.13 2.55 0.59
C VAL A 15 -4.54 2.22 1.95
N SER A 16 -4.82 1.02 2.43
CA SER A 16 -4.19 0.39 3.59
C SER A 16 -3.47 -0.87 3.10
N ILE A 17 -2.18 -0.94 3.34
CA ILE A 17 -1.31 -2.02 2.87
C ILE A 17 -0.64 -2.66 4.08
N ARG A 18 -0.71 -3.98 4.18
CA ARG A 18 0.14 -4.76 5.10
C ARG A 18 1.21 -5.46 4.29
N LEU A 19 2.46 -5.22 4.64
CA LEU A 19 3.64 -5.78 4.00
C LEU A 19 4.30 -6.78 4.93
N HIS A 20 4.91 -7.82 4.37
CA HIS A 20 5.92 -8.61 5.07
C HIS A 20 7.16 -7.75 5.32
N ASP A 21 7.63 -7.70 6.56
CA ASP A 21 8.86 -6.98 6.89
C ASP A 21 10.07 -7.93 6.69
N PRO A 22 11.15 -7.48 6.02
CA PRO A 22 12.32 -8.33 5.79
C PRO A 22 13.06 -8.71 7.09
N GLN A 23 12.86 -7.98 8.20
CA GLN A 23 13.40 -8.36 9.52
C GLN A 23 12.49 -9.37 10.27
N GLY A 24 11.37 -9.76 9.67
CA GLY A 24 10.35 -10.62 10.27
C GLY A 24 9.14 -9.82 10.77
N GLY A 25 7.96 -10.43 10.65
CA GLY A 25 6.69 -9.82 11.02
C GLY A 25 6.04 -9.03 9.88
N PHE A 26 5.27 -8.02 10.24
CA PHE A 26 4.47 -7.22 9.32
C PHE A 26 4.61 -5.73 9.59
N ARG A 27 4.53 -4.94 8.53
CA ARG A 27 4.46 -3.48 8.60
C ARG A 27 3.24 -2.97 7.85
N ASP A 28 2.56 -1.99 8.44
CA ASP A 28 1.40 -1.36 7.81
C ASP A 28 1.76 0.01 7.19
N LEU A 29 1.21 0.28 6.01
CA LEU A 29 1.21 1.58 5.33
C LEU A 29 -0.23 2.04 5.14
N LEU A 30 -0.49 3.31 5.45
CA LEU A 30 -1.80 3.94 5.26
C LEU A 30 -1.60 5.32 4.65
N GLY A 31 -2.26 5.57 3.52
CA GLY A 31 -2.12 6.83 2.79
C GLY A 31 -2.79 6.80 1.44
N THR A 32 -2.44 7.76 0.59
CA THR A 32 -2.92 7.83 -0.80
C THR A 32 -1.92 7.12 -1.71
N LEU A 33 -2.39 6.25 -2.60
CA LEU A 33 -1.54 5.62 -3.61
C LEU A 33 -1.14 6.68 -4.65
N GLU A 34 0.11 7.11 -4.66
CA GLU A 34 0.59 8.09 -5.65
C GLU A 34 1.14 7.38 -6.90
N GLU A 35 1.75 6.21 -6.70
CA GLU A 35 2.28 5.34 -7.76
C GLU A 35 1.94 3.89 -7.40
N VAL A 36 2.04 2.97 -8.37
CA VAL A 36 1.78 1.53 -8.13
C VAL A 36 2.66 0.92 -7.03
N ASP A 37 3.78 1.55 -6.68
CA ASP A 37 4.73 1.12 -5.65
C ASP A 37 4.97 2.17 -4.56
N ALA A 38 4.16 3.25 -4.51
CA ALA A 38 4.38 4.36 -3.59
C ALA A 38 3.09 4.90 -2.96
N VAL A 39 3.09 5.00 -1.63
CA VAL A 39 2.00 5.58 -0.85
C VAL A 39 2.45 6.87 -0.18
N ARG A 40 1.71 7.95 -0.38
CA ARG A 40 1.87 9.18 0.39
C ARG A 40 1.09 9.12 1.69
N LYS A 41 1.82 9.20 2.79
CA LYS A 41 1.28 9.15 4.15
C LYS A 41 0.61 10.46 4.54
N LYS A 42 -0.15 10.42 5.63
CA LYS A 42 -0.84 11.61 6.20
C LYS A 42 0.15 12.72 6.59
N ASP A 43 1.35 12.38 7.02
CA ASP A 43 2.41 13.34 7.36
C ASP A 43 3.08 13.98 6.13
N GLY A 44 2.69 13.57 4.92
CA GLY A 44 3.19 14.12 3.67
C GLY A 44 4.38 13.37 3.08
N THR A 45 5.02 12.45 3.82
CA THR A 45 6.11 11.61 3.29
C THR A 45 5.62 10.59 2.27
N LEU A 46 6.45 10.33 1.26
CA LEU A 46 6.25 9.28 0.28
C LEU A 46 6.95 8.01 0.74
N ALA A 47 6.20 6.93 0.93
CA ALA A 47 6.72 5.62 1.31
C ALA A 47 6.63 4.66 0.12
N LYS A 48 7.80 4.31 -0.43
CA LYS A 48 7.96 3.23 -1.41
C LYS A 48 7.75 1.86 -0.74
N PHE A 49 7.17 0.93 -1.45
CA PHE A 49 6.99 -0.46 -1.03
C PHE A 49 7.18 -1.42 -2.21
N ASP A 50 7.47 -2.68 -1.92
CA ASP A 50 7.53 -3.73 -2.93
C ASP A 50 6.15 -4.41 -3.03
N PRO A 51 5.48 -4.36 -4.20
CA PRO A 51 4.21 -5.06 -4.42
C PRO A 51 4.26 -6.57 -4.15
N SER A 52 5.43 -7.20 -4.33
CA SER A 52 5.62 -8.63 -4.04
C SER A 52 5.54 -8.95 -2.54
N SER A 53 5.81 -7.96 -1.69
CA SER A 53 5.78 -8.08 -0.22
C SER A 53 4.40 -7.85 0.37
N ILE A 54 3.37 -7.57 -0.45
CA ILE A 54 2.01 -7.33 0.03
C ILE A 54 1.40 -8.61 0.58
N PHE A 55 1.06 -8.57 1.87
CA PHE A 55 0.25 -9.58 2.55
C PHE A 55 -1.24 -9.22 2.50
N VAL A 56 -1.57 -7.94 2.68
CA VAL A 56 -2.96 -7.43 2.57
C VAL A 56 -2.97 -6.12 1.79
N TRP A 57 -3.89 -6.02 0.83
CA TRP A 57 -4.21 -4.79 0.11
C TRP A 57 -5.66 -4.40 0.37
N LYS A 58 -5.92 -3.14 0.67
CA LYS A 58 -7.28 -2.62 0.82
C LYS A 58 -7.39 -1.20 0.33
N VAL A 59 -8.28 -0.96 -0.63
CA VAL A 59 -8.75 0.39 -0.95
C VAL A 59 -9.74 0.84 0.12
N VAL A 60 -9.48 2.00 0.71
CA VAL A 60 -10.35 2.63 1.69
C VAL A 60 -11.38 3.46 0.92
N ILE A 61 -12.64 3.02 0.97
CA ILE A 61 -13.77 3.79 0.45
C ILE A 61 -14.22 4.72 1.58
N GLU A 62 -13.98 6.01 1.43
CA GLU A 62 -14.56 7.02 2.33
C GLU A 62 -16.06 7.13 2.00
N LYS A 63 -16.90 7.04 3.03
CA LYS A 63 -18.36 7.13 2.94
C LYS A 63 -18.82 8.58 2.96
#